data_AF-A0A2E9AHX3-F1
#
_entry.id   AF-A0A2E9AHX3-F1
#
_cell.length_a   1.000
_cell.length_b   1.000
_cell.length_c   1.000
_cell.angle_alpha   90.00
_cell.angle_beta   90.00
_cell.angle_gamma   90.00
#
_symmetry.space_group_name_H-M   'P 1'
#
loop_
_entity.id
_entity.type
_entity.pdbx_description
1 polymer ?
#
loop_
_entity_poly.entity_id
_entity_poly.type
_entity_poly.pdbx_seq_one_letter_code
_entity_poly.pdbx_strand_id
1 'polypeptide(L)'
;MNARWIRSGFVLSTLLLASGHSAIAAPYEWNYPAPIKTPSAAADNGKTVLFDVSHGATQGNADWVLDGGFSDFADALVARGYTVGEYRGVDKNDNGIIDFVDDYSSPSQSATDANEAVITYAGIRQASVLVLAESNRPLTQAEQDALERFVSEGGGIYFIADHYNADRNLNTWDATEVFNGYNRSDRASYNKGGAYGDLRNPGTADAGWLAETFGVRYRFNGIDWKPGVSGIEDPAAVEGLTEGVEPVLMAGGATLAIVDASRAKGLVYFSPSDSPEKWGPAVDRGVYFGGREEGPYVAIAKAGQGKAAFIGDSSPIEDDTPRYRREENGNDKSTYPGWTDSGNAARLSTQIVDWLAMPESYTQFASAEHPAGEATPTPMADVEKSDPDNGSPWRQPDSGYDPFDPATFADGAYGAPQPVGGGTSSPDPDSGDAVSVREALAASEGTTLTAIGRITRAVNDQYALEMADLDDDSERIYVKLEAGDRERFSPQNDPSLVGKTLRVTGTRDVYIDGPSLESTHDLEIVDASAGNDAGECGDDNGVSVATARAASNGTSLDVVGRVIEGVNDPYAMRMGDLTGSATIVVKLESDQRGMYSPANNPGIVDETVSVRGGQRDEYAGEASIESVDSIEIVQCDG
;
A
#
# COMPACT_ATOMS: atom_id res chain seq x y z
N MET A 1 -68.62 -33.85 -4.07
CA MET A 1 -69.28 -32.83 -4.91
C MET A 1 -68.19 -31.91 -5.45
N ASN A 2 -68.18 -31.73 -6.78
CA ASN A 2 -67.52 -30.69 -7.60
C ASN A 2 -66.01 -30.45 -7.36
N ALA A 3 -65.09 -31.06 -8.12
CA ALA A 3 -64.69 -30.74 -9.51
C ALA A 3 -64.10 -29.32 -9.69
N ARG A 4 -62.79 -29.22 -10.02
CA ARG A 4 -62.33 -28.83 -11.37
C ARG A 4 -60.80 -28.80 -11.51
N TRP A 5 -60.40 -29.17 -12.72
CA TRP A 5 -59.08 -29.27 -13.32
C TRP A 5 -58.53 -27.92 -13.81
N ILE A 6 -57.20 -27.85 -14.06
CA ILE A 6 -56.45 -27.38 -15.27
C ILE A 6 -54.96 -27.33 -14.83
N ARG A 7 -53.99 -28.15 -15.28
CA ARG A 7 -53.35 -28.45 -16.59
C ARG A 7 -52.52 -27.32 -17.24
N SER A 8 -51.26 -27.69 -17.52
CA SER A 8 -50.32 -27.18 -18.55
C SER A 8 -49.50 -25.94 -18.17
N GLY A 9 -48.18 -25.84 -18.43
CA GLY A 9 -47.22 -26.70 -19.12
C GLY A 9 -45.85 -25.98 -19.24
N PHE A 10 -44.75 -26.77 -19.24
CA PHE A 10 -43.56 -26.68 -20.11
C PHE A 10 -43.02 -25.28 -20.51
N VAL A 11 -41.76 -24.92 -20.27
CA VAL A 11 -40.52 -25.23 -21.04
C VAL A 11 -39.35 -24.63 -20.22
N LEU A 12 -38.34 -25.34 -19.71
CA LEU A 12 -37.16 -25.97 -20.34
C LEU A 12 -36.15 -25.00 -21.01
N SER A 13 -35.03 -24.77 -20.28
CA SER A 13 -33.67 -24.48 -20.80
C SER A 13 -33.45 -23.07 -21.39
N THR A 14 -32.30 -22.41 -21.25
CA THR A 14 -30.92 -22.89 -21.08
C THR A 14 -30.04 -21.69 -20.64
N LEU A 15 -29.02 -21.95 -19.82
CA LEU A 15 -27.65 -21.42 -19.90
C LEU A 15 -27.44 -19.95 -20.34
N LEU A 16 -26.82 -19.15 -19.48
CA LEU A 16 -25.40 -18.78 -19.64
C LEU A 16 -24.88 -18.09 -18.36
N LEU A 17 -23.68 -18.47 -17.95
CA LEU A 17 -22.85 -17.79 -16.96
C LEU A 17 -22.64 -16.31 -17.34
N ALA A 18 -22.60 -15.44 -16.34
CA ALA A 18 -21.47 -14.51 -16.17
C ALA A 18 -21.54 -13.90 -14.76
N SER A 19 -20.61 -14.37 -13.93
CA SER A 19 -20.17 -13.80 -12.67
C SER A 19 -19.80 -12.31 -12.80
N GLY A 20 -20.22 -11.51 -11.81
CA GLY A 20 -19.80 -10.13 -11.62
C GLY A 20 -19.78 -9.80 -10.13
N HIS A 21 -18.66 -10.10 -9.48
CA HIS A 21 -18.36 -9.68 -8.12
C HIS A 21 -18.03 -8.18 -8.10
N SER A 22 -18.39 -7.47 -7.05
CA SER A 22 -17.66 -6.27 -6.61
C SER A 22 -17.67 -6.26 -5.09
N ALA A 23 -16.47 -6.51 -4.52
CA ALA A 23 -16.17 -6.51 -3.11
C ALA A 23 -16.00 -5.07 -2.59
N ILE A 24 -16.41 -4.82 -1.34
CA ILE A 24 -16.01 -3.63 -0.58
C ILE A 24 -14.80 -4.04 0.27
N ALA A 25 -13.71 -3.29 0.14
CA ALA A 25 -12.45 -3.50 0.85
C ALA A 25 -12.53 -3.05 2.33
N ALA A 26 -11.97 -3.84 3.24
CA ALA A 26 -11.88 -3.50 4.68
C ALA A 26 -10.84 -2.38 4.95
N PRO A 27 -10.99 -1.56 6.01
CA PRO A 27 -9.96 -0.60 6.42
C PRO A 27 -8.65 -1.37 6.65
N TYR A 28 -7.56 -0.90 6.03
CA TYR A 28 -6.21 -1.49 6.02
C TYR A 28 -5.89 -2.63 5.03
N GLU A 29 -6.74 -2.90 4.01
CA GLU A 29 -6.34 -3.82 2.93
C GLU A 29 -5.03 -3.42 2.20
N TRP A 30 -4.59 -2.15 2.33
CA TRP A 30 -3.31 -1.69 1.79
C TRP A 30 -2.09 -1.93 2.69
N ASN A 31 -2.20 -2.27 4.00
CA ASN A 31 -1.04 -2.29 4.92
C ASN A 31 -0.41 -3.68 5.11
N TYR A 32 -1.22 -4.72 5.31
CA TYR A 32 -0.73 -6.11 5.41
C TYR A 32 -1.87 -7.12 5.14
N PRO A 33 -1.61 -8.31 4.55
CA PRO A 33 -0.32 -8.79 4.06
C PRO A 33 0.20 -7.98 2.87
N ALA A 34 1.50 -7.78 2.83
CA ALA A 34 2.15 -7.07 1.74
C ALA A 34 2.03 -7.88 0.42
N PRO A 35 1.85 -7.23 -0.76
CA PRO A 35 1.82 -7.91 -2.04
C PRO A 35 3.05 -8.78 -2.27
N ILE A 36 2.83 -9.97 -2.82
CA ILE A 36 3.87 -10.90 -3.26
C ILE A 36 3.53 -11.38 -4.66
N LYS A 37 4.48 -11.23 -5.59
CA LYS A 37 4.42 -11.81 -6.93
C LYS A 37 5.36 -13.02 -6.99
N THR A 38 4.81 -14.17 -7.36
CA THR A 38 5.57 -15.43 -7.44
C THR A 38 5.76 -15.87 -8.89
N PRO A 39 6.95 -16.36 -9.26
CA PRO A 39 7.19 -16.93 -10.58
C PRO A 39 6.43 -18.25 -10.73
N SER A 40 6.27 -18.70 -11.98
CA SER A 40 5.76 -20.06 -12.21
C SER A 40 6.72 -21.09 -11.63
N ALA A 41 6.21 -22.24 -11.17
CA ALA A 41 7.04 -23.32 -10.61
C ALA A 41 8.14 -23.82 -11.57
N ALA A 42 7.99 -23.61 -12.89
CA ALA A 42 9.00 -23.97 -13.88
C ALA A 42 10.11 -22.90 -14.06
N ALA A 43 9.84 -21.66 -13.67
CA ALA A 43 10.76 -20.52 -13.80
C ALA A 43 11.40 -20.12 -12.46
N ASP A 44 10.88 -20.59 -11.33
CA ASP A 44 11.36 -20.28 -9.99
C ASP A 44 12.86 -20.59 -9.81
N ASN A 45 13.63 -19.55 -9.46
CA ASN A 45 15.07 -19.63 -9.22
C ASN A 45 15.42 -19.78 -7.73
N GLY A 46 14.41 -19.82 -6.85
CA GLY A 46 14.55 -19.98 -5.40
C GLY A 46 15.05 -18.75 -4.65
N LYS A 47 15.09 -17.57 -5.29
CA LYS A 47 15.57 -16.32 -4.70
C LYS A 47 14.44 -15.30 -4.56
N THR A 48 14.56 -14.45 -3.54
CA THR A 48 13.59 -13.41 -3.22
C THR A 48 14.19 -12.02 -3.39
N VAL A 49 13.42 -11.12 -3.99
CA VAL A 49 13.70 -9.68 -4.03
C VAL A 49 12.64 -8.96 -3.19
N LEU A 50 13.08 -8.14 -2.24
CA LEU A 50 12.19 -7.30 -1.43
C LEU A 50 12.31 -5.83 -1.82
N PHE A 51 11.19 -5.14 -1.96
CA PHE A 51 11.12 -3.69 -2.18
C PHE A 51 10.72 -3.01 -0.87
N ASP A 52 11.58 -2.13 -0.36
CA ASP A 52 11.26 -1.36 0.83
C ASP A 52 10.18 -0.33 0.55
N VAL A 53 9.11 -0.37 1.34
CA VAL A 53 8.04 0.62 1.37
C VAL A 53 8.02 1.35 2.72
N SER A 54 8.74 0.84 3.73
CA SER A 54 8.73 1.36 5.10
C SER A 54 9.34 2.77 5.23
N HIS A 55 10.27 3.13 4.34
CA HIS A 55 10.96 4.42 4.35
C HIS A 55 10.42 5.42 3.34
N GLY A 56 9.17 5.26 2.92
CA GLY A 56 8.49 6.36 2.24
C GLY A 56 8.43 6.32 0.73
N ALA A 57 8.43 5.11 0.18
CA ALA A 57 8.37 4.85 -1.25
C ALA A 57 7.07 5.31 -1.94
N THR A 58 6.09 5.80 -1.18
CA THR A 58 4.77 6.23 -1.66
C THR A 58 4.51 7.73 -1.50
N GLN A 59 5.50 8.51 -1.07
CA GLN A 59 5.29 9.91 -0.75
C GLN A 59 5.08 10.78 -1.97
N GLY A 60 4.10 11.68 -1.90
CA GLY A 60 3.89 12.70 -2.93
C GLY A 60 3.63 12.07 -4.30
N ASN A 61 4.50 12.33 -5.28
CA ASN A 61 4.40 11.68 -6.61
C ASN A 61 4.85 10.22 -6.60
N ALA A 62 5.67 9.79 -5.64
CA ALA A 62 6.26 8.46 -5.63
C ALA A 62 5.21 7.39 -5.38
N ASP A 63 5.34 6.24 -6.03
CA ASP A 63 4.46 5.10 -5.81
C ASP A 63 5.17 3.77 -6.11
N TRP A 64 6.32 3.55 -5.47
CA TRP A 64 7.25 2.45 -5.79
C TRP A 64 6.84 1.10 -5.17
N VAL A 65 5.56 0.76 -5.32
CA VAL A 65 4.91 -0.47 -4.84
C VAL A 65 4.72 -1.46 -6.00
N LEU A 66 4.62 -2.75 -5.69
CA LEU A 66 4.64 -3.82 -6.70
C LEU A 66 3.40 -3.87 -7.59
N ASP A 67 2.30 -3.30 -7.12
CA ASP A 67 1.03 -3.17 -7.84
C ASP A 67 0.70 -1.70 -8.16
N GLY A 68 1.74 -0.85 -8.16
CA GLY A 68 1.71 0.56 -8.51
C GLY A 68 2.85 0.91 -9.45
N GLY A 69 3.46 2.08 -9.28
CA GLY A 69 4.48 2.64 -10.18
C GLY A 69 5.73 1.79 -10.46
N PHE A 70 5.95 0.67 -9.75
CA PHE A 70 7.04 -0.31 -9.97
C PHE A 70 6.55 -1.68 -10.47
N SER A 71 5.31 -1.77 -10.93
CA SER A 71 4.68 -3.02 -11.33
C SER A 71 5.39 -3.72 -12.49
N ASP A 72 5.85 -2.98 -13.50
CA ASP A 72 6.59 -3.49 -14.65
C ASP A 72 7.99 -4.01 -14.25
N PHE A 73 8.67 -3.30 -13.34
CA PHE A 73 9.94 -3.78 -12.79
C PHE A 73 9.74 -5.09 -12.02
N ALA A 74 8.71 -5.15 -11.17
CA ALA A 74 8.37 -6.35 -10.44
C ALA A 74 8.06 -7.53 -11.38
N ASP A 75 7.25 -7.31 -12.41
CA ASP A 75 6.89 -8.34 -13.39
C ASP A 75 8.10 -8.83 -14.19
N ALA A 76 9.02 -7.93 -14.54
CA ALA A 76 10.27 -8.31 -15.17
C ALA A 76 11.13 -9.21 -14.27
N LEU A 77 11.18 -8.94 -12.96
CA LEU A 77 11.89 -9.81 -12.01
C LEU A 77 11.19 -11.18 -11.84
N VAL A 78 9.87 -11.21 -11.80
CA VAL A 78 9.09 -12.46 -11.79
C VAL A 78 9.39 -13.29 -13.03
N ALA A 79 9.47 -12.66 -14.21
CA ALA A 79 9.84 -13.31 -15.46
C ALA A 79 11.27 -13.89 -15.45
N ARG A 80 12.14 -13.36 -14.58
CA ARG A 80 13.50 -13.88 -14.32
C ARG A 80 13.56 -14.95 -13.23
N GLY A 81 12.40 -15.35 -12.69
CA GLY A 81 12.28 -16.44 -11.73
C GLY A 81 12.38 -16.03 -10.27
N TYR A 82 12.40 -14.73 -9.95
CA TYR A 82 12.42 -14.26 -8.57
C TYR A 82 11.02 -14.27 -7.97
N THR A 83 10.92 -14.64 -6.69
CA THR A 83 9.79 -14.21 -5.86
C THR A 83 10.01 -12.74 -5.50
N VAL A 84 9.02 -11.89 -5.71
CA VAL A 84 9.12 -10.44 -5.47
C VAL A 84 8.08 -10.06 -4.42
N GLY A 85 8.49 -9.37 -3.37
CA GLY A 85 7.60 -8.93 -2.29
C GLY A 85 7.94 -7.53 -1.80
N GLU A 86 7.02 -6.93 -1.06
CA GLU A 86 7.27 -5.67 -0.36
C GLU A 86 7.74 -5.93 1.08
N TYR A 87 8.70 -5.14 1.53
CA TYR A 87 9.10 -5.03 2.92
C TYR A 87 8.48 -3.76 3.49
N ARG A 88 7.52 -3.92 4.40
CA ARG A 88 6.78 -2.80 5.01
C ARG A 88 7.22 -2.47 6.42
N GLY A 89 7.90 -3.39 7.10
CA GLY A 89 8.35 -3.23 8.48
C GLY A 89 8.29 -4.54 9.27
N VAL A 90 8.27 -4.41 10.59
CA VAL A 90 8.10 -5.52 11.54
C VAL A 90 6.89 -5.21 12.40
N ASP A 91 5.83 -6.00 12.28
CA ASP A 91 4.70 -5.98 13.20
C ASP A 91 5.18 -6.47 14.57
N LYS A 92 5.40 -5.54 15.50
CA LYS A 92 5.97 -5.83 16.83
C LYS A 92 4.90 -6.30 17.80
N ASN A 93 3.63 -6.05 17.48
CA ASN A 93 2.51 -6.27 18.38
C ASN A 93 1.52 -7.35 17.87
N ASP A 94 1.80 -7.94 16.71
CA ASP A 94 1.07 -9.02 16.04
C ASP A 94 -0.40 -8.66 15.72
N ASN A 95 -0.71 -7.39 15.45
CA ASN A 95 -2.05 -6.94 15.08
C ASN A 95 -2.33 -7.01 13.56
N GLY A 96 -1.33 -7.37 12.75
CA GLY A 96 -1.41 -7.41 11.30
C GLY A 96 -1.34 -6.03 10.65
N ILE A 97 -0.80 -5.03 11.33
CA ILE A 97 -0.65 -3.65 10.86
C ILE A 97 0.80 -3.26 11.10
N ILE A 98 1.37 -2.49 10.16
CA ILE A 98 2.66 -1.82 10.38
C ILE A 98 2.38 -0.37 10.74
N ASP A 99 2.69 0.00 11.97
CA ASP A 99 2.54 1.36 12.47
C ASP A 99 3.81 2.20 12.23
N PHE A 100 3.61 3.43 11.73
CA PHE A 100 4.65 4.45 11.69
C PHE A 100 4.33 5.52 12.74
N VAL A 101 5.20 5.63 13.75
CA VAL A 101 4.98 6.56 14.88
C VAL A 101 6.23 7.35 15.28
N ASP A 102 7.34 7.22 14.55
CA ASP A 102 8.59 7.94 14.85
C ASP A 102 8.71 9.26 14.05
N ASP A 103 8.51 10.38 14.75
CA ASP A 103 8.89 11.70 14.25
C ASP A 103 10.36 11.99 14.59
N TYR A 104 11.24 11.83 13.60
CA TYR A 104 12.67 12.14 13.75
C TYR A 104 12.92 13.63 14.06
N SER A 105 11.96 14.52 13.81
CA SER A 105 12.07 15.94 14.15
C SER A 105 12.13 16.13 15.67
N SER A 106 11.39 15.30 16.41
CA SER A 106 11.27 15.27 17.87
C SER A 106 11.38 13.83 18.41
N PRO A 107 12.54 13.16 18.22
CA PRO A 107 12.64 11.73 18.46
C PRO A 107 12.53 11.44 19.95
N SER A 108 11.79 10.39 20.29
CA SER A 108 11.68 9.88 21.66
C SER A 108 11.90 8.39 21.67
N GLN A 109 12.56 7.87 22.71
CA GLN A 109 12.81 6.43 22.83
C GLN A 109 11.50 5.63 22.73
N SER A 110 10.40 6.14 23.30
CA SER A 110 9.10 5.47 23.25
C SER A 110 8.53 5.40 21.84
N ALA A 111 8.68 6.47 21.04
CA ALA A 111 8.21 6.50 19.65
C ALA A 111 9.07 5.56 18.78
N THR A 112 10.40 5.66 18.89
CA THR A 112 11.32 4.76 18.17
C THR A 112 11.11 3.29 18.54
N ASP A 113 10.87 2.97 19.82
CA ASP A 113 10.61 1.60 20.28
C ASP A 113 9.28 1.07 19.71
N ALA A 114 8.26 1.94 19.61
CA ALA A 114 6.95 1.60 19.07
C ALA A 114 6.90 1.58 17.53
N ASN A 115 7.84 2.22 16.84
CA ASN A 115 7.85 2.31 15.38
C ASN A 115 8.06 0.93 14.72
N GLU A 116 7.14 0.53 13.85
CA GLU A 116 7.15 -0.78 13.19
C GLU A 116 7.62 -0.70 11.74
N ALA A 117 7.47 0.47 11.11
CA ALA A 117 8.08 0.80 9.82
C ALA A 117 9.61 0.97 9.96
N VAL A 118 10.29 -0.13 10.28
CA VAL A 118 11.74 -0.21 10.48
C VAL A 118 12.36 -1.36 9.71
N ILE A 119 13.61 -1.19 9.26
CA ILE A 119 14.40 -2.25 8.63
C ILE A 119 15.20 -3.04 9.68
N THR A 120 14.85 -4.30 9.87
CA THR A 120 15.63 -5.20 10.73
C THR A 120 16.31 -6.28 9.91
N TYR A 121 17.51 -6.70 10.31
CA TYR A 121 18.20 -7.81 9.65
C TYR A 121 17.32 -9.08 9.66
N ALA A 122 16.59 -9.34 10.74
CA ALA A 122 15.69 -10.49 10.81
C ALA A 122 14.55 -10.44 9.78
N GLY A 123 14.05 -9.23 9.48
CA GLY A 123 12.99 -9.00 8.51
C GLY A 123 13.45 -9.06 7.05
N ILE A 124 14.73 -8.81 6.76
CA ILE A 124 15.26 -8.78 5.38
C ILE A 124 16.14 -9.98 5.02
N ARG A 125 16.63 -10.77 5.98
CA ARG A 125 17.63 -11.84 5.74
C ARG A 125 17.19 -12.95 4.78
N GLN A 126 15.89 -13.13 4.53
CA GLN A 126 15.40 -14.10 3.54
C GLN A 126 15.53 -13.60 2.10
N ALA A 127 15.72 -12.28 1.90
CA ALA A 127 15.93 -11.72 0.58
C ALA A 127 17.33 -12.01 0.07
N SER A 128 17.45 -12.23 -1.24
CA SER A 128 18.73 -12.14 -1.94
C SER A 128 19.07 -10.70 -2.31
N VAL A 129 18.04 -9.89 -2.61
CA VAL A 129 18.18 -8.46 -2.92
C VAL A 129 17.13 -7.65 -2.18
N LEU A 130 17.55 -6.54 -1.57
CA LEU A 130 16.67 -5.49 -1.05
C LEU A 130 16.77 -4.26 -1.97
N VAL A 131 15.63 -3.73 -2.41
CA VAL A 131 15.54 -2.52 -3.23
C VAL A 131 14.99 -1.39 -2.34
N LEU A 132 15.69 -0.27 -2.27
CA LEU A 132 15.21 0.95 -1.62
C LEU A 132 15.05 2.02 -2.69
N ALA A 133 13.84 2.52 -2.87
CA ALA A 133 13.52 3.52 -3.87
C ALA A 133 12.95 4.77 -3.23
N GLU A 134 13.57 5.91 -3.53
CA GLU A 134 13.29 7.24 -2.97
C GLU A 134 12.89 7.22 -1.49
N SER A 135 13.75 6.71 -0.62
CA SER A 135 13.48 6.77 0.81
C SER A 135 13.41 8.23 1.27
N ASN A 136 12.26 8.67 1.78
CA ASN A 136 12.01 10.02 2.27
C ASN A 136 12.01 10.08 3.80
N ARG A 137 12.50 9.04 4.49
CA ARG A 137 12.61 8.99 5.95
C ARG A 137 14.03 8.59 6.34
N PRO A 138 14.69 9.31 7.27
CA PRO A 138 16.05 8.97 7.67
C PRO A 138 16.11 7.60 8.33
N LEU A 139 17.16 6.84 8.03
CA LEU A 139 17.46 5.57 8.68
C LEU A 139 18.03 5.82 10.08
N THR A 140 17.59 5.03 11.06
CA THR A 140 18.25 4.95 12.37
C THR A 140 19.61 4.23 12.25
N GLN A 141 20.48 4.39 13.25
CA GLN A 141 21.75 3.65 13.32
C GLN A 141 21.55 2.13 13.35
N ALA A 142 20.48 1.65 13.99
CA ALA A 142 20.17 0.22 14.04
C ALA A 142 19.77 -0.34 12.66
N GLU A 143 19.13 0.48 11.83
CA GLU A 143 18.78 0.11 10.46
C GLU A 143 20.00 0.14 9.54
N GLN A 144 20.86 1.14 9.69
CA GLN A 144 22.17 1.18 9.04
C GLN A 144 22.98 -0.09 9.37
N ASP A 145 23.06 -0.47 10.64
CA ASP A 145 23.70 -1.72 11.10
C ASP A 145 23.03 -2.98 10.49
N ALA A 146 21.70 -2.98 10.34
CA ALA A 146 20.97 -4.08 9.75
C ALA A 146 21.28 -4.25 8.25
N LEU A 147 21.34 -3.14 7.51
CA LEU A 147 21.72 -3.11 6.09
C LEU A 147 23.18 -3.54 5.90
N GLU A 148 24.09 -3.03 6.72
CA GLU A 148 25.50 -3.45 6.74
C GLU A 148 25.63 -4.95 7.00
N ARG A 149 24.90 -5.46 7.99
CA ARG A 149 24.90 -6.88 8.29
C ARG A 149 24.38 -7.71 7.13
N PHE A 150 23.25 -7.32 6.53
CA PHE A 150 22.66 -7.99 5.39
C PHE A 150 23.67 -8.12 4.23
N VAL A 151 24.38 -7.04 3.92
CA VAL A 151 25.45 -7.05 2.90
C VAL A 151 26.64 -7.89 3.35
N SER A 152 27.10 -7.79 4.60
CA SER A 152 28.24 -8.57 5.10
C SER A 152 28.01 -10.09 5.03
N GLU A 153 26.76 -10.52 5.11
CA GLU A 153 26.31 -11.91 5.00
C GLU A 153 26.03 -12.36 3.55
N GLY A 154 26.27 -11.49 2.57
CA GLY A 154 26.19 -11.83 1.14
C GLY A 154 24.95 -11.30 0.42
N GLY A 155 24.08 -10.53 1.09
CA GLY A 155 22.95 -9.86 0.47
C GLY A 155 23.35 -8.75 -0.50
N GLY A 156 22.46 -8.43 -1.44
CA GLY A 156 22.61 -7.31 -2.37
C GLY A 156 21.62 -6.19 -2.08
N ILE A 157 22.04 -4.93 -2.15
CA ILE A 157 21.12 -3.78 -2.04
C ILE A 157 21.10 -2.97 -3.33
N TYR A 158 19.92 -2.59 -3.81
CA TYR A 158 19.78 -1.62 -4.92
C TYR A 158 19.16 -0.33 -4.39
N PHE A 159 19.94 0.75 -4.40
CA PHE A 159 19.49 2.09 -4.05
C PHE A 159 19.07 2.84 -5.32
N ILE A 160 17.82 3.29 -5.35
CA ILE A 160 17.23 4.08 -6.42
C ILE A 160 16.84 5.43 -5.80
N ALA A 161 17.62 6.46 -6.08
CA ALA A 161 17.36 7.80 -5.55
C ALA A 161 16.60 8.65 -6.59
N ASP A 162 16.60 9.97 -6.37
CA ASP A 162 16.19 11.01 -7.30
C ASP A 162 17.17 12.19 -7.13
N HIS A 163 16.84 13.39 -7.62
CA HIS A 163 17.58 14.61 -7.32
C HIS A 163 17.56 15.02 -5.84
N TYR A 164 18.45 15.94 -5.50
CA TYR A 164 18.29 16.75 -4.29
C TYR A 164 17.11 17.71 -4.41
N ASN A 165 16.46 18.01 -3.30
CA ASN A 165 15.22 18.79 -3.21
C ASN A 165 14.02 18.10 -3.90
N ALA A 166 14.01 16.77 -3.87
CA ALA A 166 12.91 15.88 -4.24
C ALA A 166 12.01 15.51 -3.04
N ASP A 167 12.21 16.09 -1.86
CA ASP A 167 11.45 15.88 -0.62
C ASP A 167 9.94 15.78 -0.89
N ARG A 168 9.44 14.55 -0.93
CA ARG A 168 8.13 14.24 -1.48
C ARG A 168 7.01 14.51 -0.47
N ASN A 169 7.31 14.47 0.83
CA ASN A 169 6.40 14.70 1.94
C ASN A 169 6.69 15.99 2.72
N LEU A 170 7.64 16.80 2.26
CA LEU A 170 7.99 18.07 2.88
C LEU A 170 8.50 17.93 4.32
N ASN A 171 9.13 16.79 4.62
CA ASN A 171 9.66 16.47 5.93
C ASN A 171 11.15 16.85 6.09
N THR A 172 11.69 17.55 5.09
CA THR A 172 13.07 18.03 4.96
C THR A 172 14.11 16.98 4.63
N TRP A 173 13.71 15.80 4.15
CA TRP A 173 14.63 14.74 3.70
C TRP A 173 14.43 14.36 2.25
N ASP A 174 15.54 14.31 1.53
CA ASP A 174 15.63 13.72 0.21
C ASP A 174 16.22 12.31 0.26
N ALA A 175 15.90 11.48 -0.74
CA ALA A 175 16.51 10.16 -0.88
C ALA A 175 18.05 10.19 -0.93
N THR A 176 18.61 11.21 -1.58
CA THR A 176 20.08 11.39 -1.61
C THR A 176 20.67 11.59 -0.21
N GLU A 177 19.94 12.23 0.70
CA GLU A 177 20.34 12.46 2.08
C GLU A 177 20.14 11.22 2.94
N VAL A 178 18.97 10.58 2.83
CA VAL A 178 18.66 9.34 3.54
C VAL A 178 19.71 8.28 3.24
N PHE A 179 20.02 8.07 1.95
CA PHE A 179 21.02 7.08 1.56
C PHE A 179 22.43 7.49 1.96
N ASN A 180 22.81 8.76 1.86
CA ASN A 180 24.12 9.22 2.36
C ASN A 180 24.27 9.03 3.89
N GLY A 181 23.16 8.94 4.62
CA GLY A 181 23.12 8.82 6.08
C GLY A 181 23.25 10.17 6.79
N TYR A 182 23.06 11.28 6.07
CA TYR A 182 23.11 12.63 6.61
C TYR A 182 22.33 13.60 5.72
N ASN A 183 21.79 14.65 6.34
CA ASN A 183 21.14 15.77 5.67
C ASN A 183 22.21 16.72 5.08
N ARG A 184 21.94 17.36 3.94
CA ARG A 184 22.83 18.34 3.30
C ARG A 184 23.09 19.55 4.20
N SER A 185 22.17 19.86 5.12
CA SER A 185 22.35 20.90 6.12
C SER A 185 23.32 20.49 7.24
N ASP A 186 24.14 21.44 7.69
CA ASP A 186 25.04 21.29 8.85
C ASP A 186 24.42 21.85 10.15
N ARG A 187 23.13 22.24 10.12
CA ARG A 187 22.47 22.89 11.24
C ARG A 187 22.36 21.98 12.44
N ALA A 188 22.49 22.56 13.64
CA ALA A 188 22.37 21.83 14.90
C ALA A 188 21.05 21.06 15.08
N SER A 189 19.98 21.44 14.36
CA SER A 189 18.69 20.74 14.35
C SER A 189 18.77 19.30 13.80
N TYR A 190 19.80 18.99 13.02
CA TYR A 190 20.06 17.66 12.48
C TYR A 190 20.98 16.81 13.37
N ASN A 191 21.48 17.35 14.48
CA ASN A 191 22.07 16.52 15.52
C ASN A 191 20.94 16.01 16.44
N LYS A 192 20.38 14.85 16.08
CA LYS A 192 19.23 14.25 16.76
C LYS A 192 19.61 13.48 18.01
N GLY A 193 20.83 12.95 18.09
CA GLY A 193 21.24 12.03 19.15
C GLY A 193 20.40 10.74 19.14
N GLY A 194 20.41 9.99 20.23
CA GLY A 194 19.56 8.79 20.39
C GLY A 194 19.76 7.77 19.25
N ALA A 195 18.65 7.28 18.70
CA ALA A 195 18.63 6.28 17.63
C ALA A 195 19.17 6.78 16.28
N TYR A 196 19.13 8.10 16.04
CA TYR A 196 19.55 8.70 14.77
C TYR A 196 21.00 9.21 14.81
N GLY A 197 21.43 9.78 15.95
CA GLY A 197 22.76 10.35 16.09
C GLY A 197 22.93 11.71 15.43
N ASP A 198 24.11 11.92 14.83
CA ASP A 198 24.46 13.18 14.19
C ASP A 198 24.25 13.07 12.67
N LEU A 199 23.16 13.65 12.18
CA LEU A 199 22.76 13.60 10.78
C LEU A 199 23.18 14.86 10.01
N ARG A 200 24.12 15.66 10.55
CA ARG A 200 24.60 16.87 9.88
C ARG A 200 25.55 16.54 8.74
N ASN A 201 25.54 17.36 7.70
CA ASN A 201 26.52 17.28 6.63
C ASN A 201 27.95 17.33 7.19
N PRO A 202 28.78 16.30 6.95
CA PRO A 202 30.13 16.25 7.48
C PRO A 202 31.09 17.24 6.78
N GLY A 203 30.72 17.77 5.61
CA GLY A 203 31.53 18.71 4.82
C GLY A 203 32.74 18.07 4.14
N THR A 204 32.89 16.74 4.20
CA THR A 204 33.91 15.96 3.49
C THR A 204 33.27 14.81 2.73
N ALA A 205 33.85 14.41 1.61
CA ALA A 205 33.26 13.42 0.71
C ALA A 205 33.31 11.99 1.24
N ASP A 206 34.31 11.69 2.07
CA ASP A 206 34.64 10.37 2.61
C ASP A 206 33.93 10.04 3.93
N ALA A 207 33.05 10.92 4.40
CA ALA A 207 32.29 10.77 5.62
C ALA A 207 30.80 10.59 5.34
N GLY A 208 30.11 9.87 6.23
CA GLY A 208 28.71 9.50 6.09
C GLY A 208 28.55 8.02 5.75
N TRP A 209 27.41 7.46 6.15
CA TRP A 209 27.17 6.02 6.15
C TRP A 209 27.44 5.37 4.79
N LEU A 210 26.92 5.93 3.68
CA LEU A 210 27.11 5.34 2.36
C LEU A 210 28.57 5.35 1.90
N ALA A 211 29.27 6.45 2.14
CA ALA A 211 30.66 6.61 1.74
C ALA A 211 31.56 5.65 2.53
N GLU A 212 31.32 5.52 3.83
CA GLU A 212 32.05 4.63 4.74
C GLU A 212 31.73 3.15 4.47
N THR A 213 30.50 2.82 4.06
CA THR A 213 30.02 1.44 3.83
C THR A 213 30.20 0.95 2.40
N PHE A 214 30.24 1.82 1.41
CA PHE A 214 30.30 1.41 0.00
C PHE A 214 31.35 2.13 -0.84
N GLY A 215 32.00 3.18 -0.31
CA GLY A 215 32.98 3.96 -1.07
C GLY A 215 32.34 4.85 -2.14
N VAL A 216 31.05 5.15 -2.00
CA VAL A 216 30.27 6.00 -2.92
C VAL A 216 29.28 6.86 -2.13
N ARG A 217 28.97 8.05 -2.64
CA ARG A 217 27.92 8.92 -2.14
C ARG A 217 27.04 9.44 -3.26
N TYR A 218 25.77 9.70 -2.97
CA TYR A 218 24.93 10.51 -3.84
C TYR A 218 25.38 11.97 -3.76
N ARG A 219 25.40 12.65 -4.91
CA ARG A 219 25.54 14.10 -4.96
C ARG A 219 24.22 14.79 -4.70
N PHE A 220 24.29 16.08 -4.41
CA PHE A 220 23.10 16.92 -4.18
C PHE A 220 22.67 17.75 -5.41
N ASN A 221 22.93 17.21 -6.60
CA ASN A 221 22.63 17.84 -7.88
C ASN A 221 21.23 17.44 -8.40
N GLY A 222 20.83 18.04 -9.51
CA GLY A 222 19.56 17.77 -10.18
C GLY A 222 19.71 18.10 -11.66
N ILE A 223 19.75 17.06 -12.48
CA ILE A 223 20.16 17.12 -13.89
C ILE A 223 19.00 16.66 -14.79
N ASP A 224 18.69 17.47 -15.80
CA ASP A 224 17.71 17.12 -16.82
C ASP A 224 18.43 16.65 -18.09
N TRP A 225 18.33 15.36 -18.41
CA TRP A 225 18.91 14.78 -19.61
C TRP A 225 18.04 13.67 -20.22
N LYS A 226 16.86 14.07 -20.66
CA LYS A 226 15.84 13.18 -21.28
C LYS A 226 16.32 12.33 -22.46
N PRO A 227 17.29 12.74 -23.30
CA PRO A 227 17.81 11.87 -24.35
C PRO A 227 18.51 10.60 -23.84
N GLY A 228 18.85 10.56 -22.55
CA GLY A 228 19.52 9.45 -21.90
C GLY A 228 21.04 9.61 -21.84
N VAL A 229 21.61 9.28 -20.68
CA VAL A 229 23.04 9.35 -20.39
C VAL A 229 23.76 8.27 -21.19
N SER A 230 24.66 8.67 -22.09
CA SER A 230 25.14 7.80 -23.18
C SER A 230 26.54 7.22 -22.97
N GLY A 231 27.28 7.65 -21.95
CA GLY A 231 28.59 7.10 -21.61
C GLY A 231 28.47 5.78 -20.85
N ILE A 232 28.10 4.72 -21.55
CA ILE A 232 28.01 3.36 -21.01
C ILE A 232 29.40 2.72 -21.01
N GLU A 233 29.84 2.22 -19.85
CA GLU A 233 31.13 1.54 -19.72
C GLU A 233 31.17 0.20 -20.48
N ASP A 234 32.37 -0.22 -20.89
CA ASP A 234 32.56 -1.52 -21.55
C ASP A 234 32.16 -2.66 -20.59
N PRO A 235 31.30 -3.62 -21.01
CA PRO A 235 30.84 -4.71 -20.14
C PRO A 235 31.98 -5.47 -19.46
N ALA A 236 33.13 -5.65 -20.11
CA ALA A 236 34.27 -6.35 -19.52
C ALA A 236 34.94 -5.57 -18.37
N ALA A 237 34.73 -4.25 -18.26
CA ALA A 237 35.23 -3.43 -17.16
C ALA A 237 34.28 -3.40 -15.95
N VAL A 238 33.01 -3.72 -16.17
CA VAL A 238 31.93 -3.53 -15.19
C VAL A 238 31.11 -4.80 -14.96
N GLU A 239 31.80 -5.92 -14.79
CA GLU A 239 31.21 -7.21 -14.38
C GLU A 239 30.12 -7.74 -15.35
N GLY A 240 30.15 -7.30 -16.61
CA GLY A 240 29.19 -7.67 -17.66
C GLY A 240 27.87 -6.91 -17.62
N LEU A 241 27.66 -5.98 -16.68
CA LEU A 241 26.37 -5.35 -16.39
C LEU A 241 25.83 -4.41 -17.48
N THR A 242 26.70 -3.95 -18.38
CA THR A 242 26.34 -3.02 -19.45
C THR A 242 26.15 -3.71 -20.79
N GLU A 243 26.06 -5.04 -20.83
CA GLU A 243 25.94 -5.80 -22.08
C GLU A 243 24.69 -5.40 -22.85
N GLY A 244 24.91 -4.70 -23.97
CA GLY A 244 23.90 -4.07 -24.83
C GLY A 244 22.93 -3.15 -24.11
N VAL A 245 23.40 -2.44 -23.08
CA VAL A 245 22.72 -1.29 -22.51
C VAL A 245 22.97 -0.10 -23.44
N GLU A 246 21.90 0.58 -23.85
CA GLU A 246 21.94 1.85 -24.60
C GLU A 246 21.78 3.05 -23.62
N PRO A 247 21.76 4.32 -24.07
CA PRO A 247 21.64 5.46 -23.17
C PRO A 247 20.50 5.32 -22.16
N VAL A 248 20.75 5.67 -20.91
CA VAL A 248 19.79 5.49 -19.81
C VAL A 248 19.12 6.81 -19.53
N LEU A 249 17.79 6.87 -19.63
CA LEU A 249 17.00 8.07 -19.36
C LEU A 249 17.39 8.71 -18.01
N MET A 250 17.44 10.04 -18.00
CA MET A 250 17.52 10.84 -16.77
C MET A 250 16.52 11.99 -16.87
N ALA A 251 15.57 12.07 -15.94
CA ALA A 251 14.45 13.00 -15.97
C ALA A 251 14.42 13.89 -14.72
N GLY A 252 15.57 14.48 -14.39
CA GLY A 252 15.74 15.24 -13.16
C GLY A 252 16.54 14.50 -12.10
N GLY A 253 17.41 13.54 -12.44
CA GLY A 253 18.15 12.76 -11.43
C GLY A 253 19.39 13.44 -10.83
N ALA A 254 19.92 12.83 -9.78
CA ALA A 254 21.25 13.06 -9.23
C ALA A 254 22.32 12.19 -9.91
N THR A 255 23.59 12.53 -9.70
CA THR A 255 24.72 11.63 -9.93
C THR A 255 25.35 11.18 -8.63
N LEU A 256 26.34 10.30 -8.73
CA LEU A 256 27.12 9.77 -7.63
C LEU A 256 28.56 10.29 -7.67
N ALA A 257 29.26 10.16 -6.54
CA ALA A 257 30.68 10.34 -6.45
C ALA A 257 31.34 9.09 -5.83
N ILE A 258 32.30 8.51 -6.54
CA ILE A 258 33.12 7.40 -6.04
C ILE A 258 34.28 7.98 -5.24
N VAL A 259 34.33 7.64 -3.96
CA VAL A 259 35.40 8.05 -3.02
C VAL A 259 36.44 6.96 -2.81
N ASP A 260 36.07 5.70 -2.99
CA ASP A 260 36.97 4.56 -2.94
C ASP A 260 36.77 3.66 -4.16
N ALA A 261 37.65 3.82 -5.14
CA ALA A 261 37.64 3.05 -6.39
C ALA A 261 37.94 1.55 -6.20
N SER A 262 38.49 1.15 -5.05
CA SER A 262 38.67 -0.27 -4.74
C SER A 262 37.37 -0.94 -4.31
N ARG A 263 36.38 -0.16 -3.87
CA ARG A 263 35.06 -0.65 -3.43
C ARG A 263 33.97 -0.38 -4.45
N ALA A 264 34.04 0.73 -5.18
CA ALA A 264 33.00 1.12 -6.13
C ALA A 264 33.54 1.40 -7.54
N LYS A 265 32.68 1.17 -8.53
CA LYS A 265 32.91 1.53 -9.94
C LYS A 265 31.63 2.04 -10.59
N GLY A 266 31.75 2.98 -11.52
CA GLY A 266 30.61 3.50 -12.26
C GLY A 266 30.30 2.64 -13.49
N LEU A 267 29.03 2.60 -13.87
CA LEU A 267 28.53 1.90 -15.04
C LEU A 267 28.15 2.87 -16.17
N VAL A 268 27.57 4.01 -15.81
CA VAL A 268 26.99 4.98 -16.73
C VAL A 268 27.47 6.37 -16.34
N TYR A 269 28.01 7.12 -17.29
CA TYR A 269 28.55 8.47 -17.15
C TYR A 269 28.04 9.35 -18.29
N PHE A 270 28.07 10.68 -18.11
CA PHE A 270 27.88 11.56 -19.26
C PHE A 270 29.06 11.44 -20.23
N SER A 271 28.76 11.11 -21.48
CA SER A 271 29.76 11.11 -22.55
C SER A 271 30.15 12.55 -22.91
N PRO A 272 31.28 12.76 -23.62
CA PRO A 272 31.63 14.09 -24.13
C PRO A 272 30.62 14.71 -25.11
N SER A 273 29.72 13.90 -25.67
CA SER A 273 28.62 14.36 -26.53
C SER A 273 27.34 14.68 -25.78
N ASP A 274 27.21 14.24 -24.53
CA ASP A 274 26.07 14.60 -23.70
C ASP A 274 26.21 16.05 -23.26
N SER A 275 25.09 16.76 -23.18
CA SER A 275 25.04 18.16 -22.74
C SER A 275 24.02 18.29 -21.60
N PRO A 276 24.29 17.70 -20.43
CA PRO A 276 23.38 17.74 -19.30
C PRO A 276 23.07 19.18 -18.91
N GLU A 277 21.80 19.46 -18.68
CA GLU A 277 21.33 20.77 -18.23
C GLU A 277 20.83 20.70 -16.80
N LYS A 278 20.82 21.86 -16.14
CA LYS A 278 20.20 22.00 -14.83
C LYS A 278 18.72 21.66 -14.93
N TRP A 279 18.23 20.78 -14.06
CA TRP A 279 16.79 20.60 -13.87
C TRP A 279 16.18 21.88 -13.30
N GLY A 280 15.09 22.36 -13.88
CA GLY A 280 14.53 23.69 -13.62
C GLY A 280 14.36 24.02 -12.13
N PRO A 281 13.74 23.13 -11.33
CA PRO A 281 13.59 23.29 -9.89
C PRO A 281 14.82 22.99 -9.02
N ALA A 282 15.97 22.56 -9.58
CA ALA A 282 17.16 22.35 -8.77
C ALA A 282 17.56 23.65 -8.05
N VAL A 283 17.86 23.56 -6.76
CA VAL A 283 18.02 24.73 -5.87
C VAL A 283 19.36 25.44 -6.00
N ASP A 284 20.32 24.78 -6.65
CA ASP A 284 21.64 25.34 -6.93
C ASP A 284 21.93 25.34 -8.44
N ARG A 285 23.19 25.21 -8.84
CA ARG A 285 23.63 25.15 -10.23
C ARG A 285 23.18 23.90 -11.00
N GLY A 286 22.68 22.86 -10.33
CA GLY A 286 22.12 21.64 -10.93
C GLY A 286 23.14 20.69 -11.59
N VAL A 287 24.17 21.21 -12.26
CA VAL A 287 25.29 20.44 -12.84
C VAL A 287 26.61 20.98 -12.29
N TYR A 288 27.46 20.14 -11.72
CA TYR A 288 28.63 20.55 -10.92
C TYR A 288 29.96 20.61 -11.68
N PHE A 289 30.17 19.73 -12.64
CA PHE A 289 31.37 19.63 -13.46
C PHE A 289 31.01 19.24 -14.91
N GLY A 290 29.91 18.52 -15.11
CA GLY A 290 29.48 17.98 -16.40
C GLY A 290 30.37 16.81 -16.86
N GLY A 291 29.94 16.15 -17.93
CA GLY A 291 30.69 15.02 -18.51
C GLY A 291 31.04 13.95 -17.48
N ARG A 292 32.20 13.31 -17.65
CA ARG A 292 32.69 12.27 -16.73
C ARG A 292 33.04 12.81 -15.33
N GLU A 293 33.46 14.07 -15.22
CA GLU A 293 33.86 14.69 -13.95
C GLU A 293 32.67 14.92 -13.01
N GLU A 294 31.45 14.99 -13.55
CA GLU A 294 30.21 14.99 -12.75
C GLU A 294 30.14 13.75 -11.84
N GLY A 295 30.77 12.65 -12.24
CA GLY A 295 30.64 11.35 -11.59
C GLY A 295 29.61 10.45 -12.28
N PRO A 296 29.55 9.17 -11.90
CA PRO A 296 28.63 8.23 -12.54
C PRO A 296 27.18 8.55 -12.21
N TYR A 297 26.30 8.30 -13.17
CA TYR A 297 24.85 8.26 -12.97
C TYR A 297 24.40 6.93 -12.36
N VAL A 298 25.04 5.82 -12.76
CA VAL A 298 24.81 4.48 -12.19
C VAL A 298 26.14 3.92 -11.70
N ALA A 299 26.17 3.34 -10.51
CA ALA A 299 27.37 2.73 -9.93
C ALA A 299 27.06 1.42 -9.22
N ILE A 300 28.11 0.65 -8.95
CA ILE A 300 28.07 -0.56 -8.12
C ILE A 300 29.17 -0.51 -7.07
N ALA A 301 28.97 -1.23 -5.98
CA ALA A 301 29.94 -1.37 -4.91
C ALA A 301 30.03 -2.80 -4.35
N LYS A 302 31.18 -3.09 -3.77
CA LYS A 302 31.45 -4.25 -2.94
C LYS A 302 31.73 -3.81 -1.51
N ALA A 303 31.09 -4.50 -0.56
CA ALA A 303 31.30 -4.31 0.87
C ALA A 303 31.36 -5.68 1.54
N GLY A 304 32.56 -6.28 1.53
CA GLY A 304 32.71 -7.66 1.98
C GLY A 304 32.09 -8.66 1.00
N GLN A 305 31.32 -9.62 1.50
CA GLN A 305 30.75 -10.70 0.67
C GLN A 305 29.59 -10.23 -0.20
N GLY A 306 28.76 -9.31 0.30
CA GLY A 306 27.65 -8.73 -0.45
C GLY A 306 28.06 -7.57 -1.33
N LYS A 307 27.05 -6.88 -1.84
CA LYS A 307 27.20 -5.88 -2.90
C LYS A 307 26.11 -4.82 -2.81
N ALA A 308 26.32 -3.71 -3.48
CA ALA A 308 25.27 -2.71 -3.70
C ALA A 308 25.31 -2.14 -5.12
N ALA A 309 24.19 -1.61 -5.58
CA ALA A 309 24.06 -0.85 -6.81
C ALA A 309 23.30 0.46 -6.53
N PHE A 310 23.52 1.45 -7.37
CA PHE A 310 23.05 2.81 -7.16
C PHE A 310 22.66 3.45 -8.49
N ILE A 311 21.48 4.05 -8.54
CA ILE A 311 21.06 4.97 -9.59
C ILE A 311 20.51 6.24 -8.94
N GLY A 312 20.79 7.39 -9.54
CA GLY A 312 20.37 8.70 -9.02
C GLY A 312 19.00 9.18 -9.49
N ASP A 313 18.17 8.29 -10.05
CA ASP A 313 16.89 8.65 -10.64
C ASP A 313 15.96 7.43 -10.64
N SER A 314 14.72 7.63 -10.22
CA SER A 314 13.65 6.64 -10.22
C SER A 314 12.88 6.63 -11.53
N SER A 315 12.79 7.78 -12.23
CA SER A 315 12.08 7.94 -13.51
C SER A 315 12.42 6.92 -14.59
N PRO A 316 13.66 6.46 -14.79
CA PRO A 316 13.95 5.39 -15.75
C PRO A 316 13.41 4.00 -15.34
N ILE A 317 12.98 3.81 -14.09
CA ILE A 317 12.57 2.52 -13.53
C ILE A 317 11.06 2.46 -13.27
N GLU A 318 10.39 3.60 -13.11
CA GLU A 318 8.93 3.66 -12.92
C GLU A 318 8.11 3.38 -14.20
N ASP A 319 6.84 3.04 -13.97
CA ASP A 319 5.78 2.90 -14.95
C ASP A 319 4.61 3.87 -14.66
N ASP A 320 3.62 3.97 -15.56
CA ASP A 320 2.48 4.90 -15.47
C ASP A 320 1.28 4.35 -14.68
N THR A 321 1.50 3.43 -13.73
CA THR A 321 0.43 2.74 -13.00
C THR A 321 0.36 3.06 -11.50
N PRO A 322 0.46 4.33 -11.06
CA PRO A 322 0.39 4.61 -9.64
C PRO A 322 -0.95 4.17 -9.05
N ARG A 323 -0.88 3.48 -7.92
CA ARG A 323 -1.99 2.91 -7.17
C ARG A 323 -2.55 3.90 -6.16
N TYR A 324 -1.68 4.55 -5.38
CA TYR A 324 -2.10 5.40 -4.26
C TYR A 324 -2.23 6.87 -4.65
N ARG A 325 -3.00 7.62 -3.88
CA ARG A 325 -3.10 9.09 -3.96
C ARG A 325 -2.04 9.77 -3.10
N ARG A 326 -1.88 11.07 -3.30
CA ARG A 326 -0.95 11.89 -2.51
C ARG A 326 -1.43 12.05 -1.07
N GLU A 327 -0.53 11.87 -0.12
CA GLU A 327 -0.81 12.04 1.31
C GLU A 327 -1.32 13.44 1.64
N GLU A 328 -0.75 14.48 1.03
CA GLU A 328 -1.06 15.88 1.41
C GLU A 328 -2.47 16.33 0.99
N ASN A 329 -2.96 15.89 -0.18
CA ASN A 329 -4.15 16.50 -0.79
C ASN A 329 -5.06 15.52 -1.54
N GLY A 330 -4.74 14.23 -1.57
CA GLY A 330 -5.59 13.21 -2.19
C GLY A 330 -5.66 13.30 -3.72
N ASN A 331 -4.87 14.15 -4.37
CA ASN A 331 -4.81 14.17 -5.83
C ASN A 331 -4.13 12.90 -6.35
N ASP A 332 -4.52 12.51 -7.56
CA ASP A 332 -3.89 11.41 -8.26
C ASP A 332 -2.40 11.68 -8.49
N LYS A 333 -1.62 10.60 -8.48
CA LYS A 333 -0.19 10.64 -8.78
C LYS A 333 0.01 10.54 -10.29
N SER A 334 1.10 11.14 -10.76
CA SER A 334 1.56 11.01 -12.14
C SER A 334 3.02 10.64 -12.10
N THR A 335 3.31 9.45 -12.60
CA THR A 335 4.63 8.85 -12.76
C THR A 335 5.05 8.90 -14.23
N TYR A 336 6.33 8.74 -14.51
CA TYR A 336 6.86 8.66 -15.87
C TYR A 336 6.94 7.19 -16.32
N PRO A 337 6.50 6.82 -17.54
CA PRO A 337 6.57 5.43 -18.02
C PRO A 337 7.99 5.04 -18.49
N GLY A 338 9.02 5.33 -17.69
CA GLY A 338 10.42 5.21 -18.10
C GLY A 338 10.90 3.79 -18.26
N TRP A 339 10.26 2.81 -17.59
CA TRP A 339 10.57 1.40 -17.78
C TRP A 339 10.44 0.94 -19.24
N THR A 340 9.46 1.51 -19.96
CA THR A 340 9.18 1.18 -21.37
C THR A 340 9.81 2.17 -22.36
N ASP A 341 10.47 3.22 -21.87
CA ASP A 341 11.13 4.18 -22.74
C ASP A 341 12.32 3.53 -23.49
N SER A 342 12.70 4.16 -24.59
CA SER A 342 13.82 3.79 -25.44
C SER A 342 15.18 3.76 -24.73
N GLY A 343 15.28 4.33 -23.52
CA GLY A 343 16.45 4.19 -22.67
C GLY A 343 16.45 2.85 -21.93
N ASN A 344 17.51 2.06 -22.08
CA ASN A 344 17.58 0.65 -21.66
C ASN A 344 17.66 0.41 -20.14
N ALA A 345 17.04 1.26 -19.33
CA ALA A 345 17.01 1.16 -17.88
C ALA A 345 16.43 -0.17 -17.39
N ALA A 346 15.36 -0.67 -17.99
CA ALA A 346 14.80 -1.98 -17.68
C ALA A 346 15.83 -3.12 -17.82
N ARG A 347 16.63 -3.05 -18.90
CA ARG A 347 17.69 -4.03 -19.17
C ARG A 347 18.83 -3.91 -18.17
N LEU A 348 19.28 -2.70 -17.86
CA LEU A 348 20.34 -2.48 -16.88
C LEU A 348 19.90 -2.89 -15.46
N SER A 349 18.71 -2.46 -15.02
CA SER A 349 18.16 -2.77 -13.70
C SER A 349 17.94 -4.26 -13.48
N THR A 350 17.47 -5.00 -14.49
CA THR A 350 17.36 -6.46 -14.37
C THR A 350 18.72 -7.17 -14.29
N GLN A 351 19.72 -6.72 -15.06
CA GLN A 351 21.09 -7.23 -14.96
C GLN A 351 21.73 -6.91 -13.60
N ILE A 352 21.50 -5.70 -13.08
CA ILE A 352 21.91 -5.30 -11.74
C ILE A 352 21.33 -6.25 -10.69
N VAL A 353 20.02 -6.53 -10.72
CA VAL A 353 19.40 -7.43 -9.75
C VAL A 353 19.96 -8.84 -9.86
N ASP A 354 20.23 -9.36 -11.06
CA ASP A 354 20.88 -10.67 -11.19
C ASP A 354 22.27 -10.71 -10.58
N TRP A 355 23.06 -9.67 -10.83
CA TRP A 355 24.39 -9.56 -10.27
C TRP A 355 24.31 -9.46 -8.76
N LEU A 356 23.46 -8.60 -8.21
CA LEU A 356 23.25 -8.46 -6.76
C LEU A 356 22.84 -9.80 -6.12
N ALA A 357 21.95 -10.55 -6.77
CA ALA A 357 21.44 -11.83 -6.28
C ALA A 357 22.45 -12.99 -6.41
N MET A 358 23.57 -12.81 -7.12
CA MET A 358 24.54 -13.87 -7.38
C MET A 358 25.75 -13.78 -6.44
N PRO A 359 26.00 -14.77 -5.56
CA PRO A 359 27.18 -14.76 -4.71
C PRO A 359 28.48 -14.79 -5.52
N GLU A 360 29.48 -14.04 -5.05
CA GLU A 360 30.81 -13.97 -5.66
C GLU A 360 31.88 -14.16 -4.60
N SER A 361 33.06 -14.64 -5.01
CA SER A 361 34.18 -14.89 -4.09
C SER A 361 35.05 -13.66 -3.81
N TYR A 362 35.00 -12.64 -4.66
CA TYR A 362 35.76 -11.41 -4.45
C TYR A 362 34.99 -10.45 -3.52
N THR A 363 35.74 -9.67 -2.75
CA THR A 363 35.17 -8.76 -1.75
C THR A 363 35.42 -7.27 -2.06
N GLN A 364 36.15 -7.00 -3.14
CA GLN A 364 36.53 -5.66 -3.60
C GLN A 364 36.97 -5.72 -5.08
N PHE A 365 36.98 -4.57 -5.74
CA PHE A 365 37.47 -4.38 -7.09
C PHE A 365 38.97 -4.02 -7.07
N ALA A 366 39.83 -5.01 -6.82
CA ALA A 366 41.28 -4.77 -6.68
C ALA A 366 42.16 -5.85 -7.34
N SER A 367 41.63 -6.53 -8.37
CA SER A 367 42.35 -7.60 -9.07
C SER A 367 42.36 -7.36 -10.58
N ALA A 368 43.10 -8.20 -11.33
CA ALA A 368 43.09 -8.12 -12.79
C ALA A 368 41.75 -8.60 -13.41
N GLU A 369 41.08 -9.54 -12.76
CA GLU A 369 39.77 -10.06 -13.18
C GLU A 369 38.63 -9.10 -12.78
N HIS A 370 38.79 -8.43 -11.64
CA HIS A 370 37.85 -7.42 -11.11
C HIS A 370 38.62 -6.11 -10.87
N PRO A 371 38.90 -5.34 -11.94
CA PRO A 371 39.68 -4.11 -11.84
C PRO A 371 38.94 -3.05 -11.04
N ALA A 372 39.70 -2.20 -10.35
CA ALA A 372 39.19 -1.03 -9.63
C ALA A 372 38.42 -0.09 -10.56
N GLY A 373 37.47 0.65 -9.98
CA GLY A 373 36.78 1.73 -10.65
C GLY A 373 37.64 2.98 -10.83
N GLU A 374 36.97 4.09 -11.14
CA GLU A 374 37.58 5.41 -11.20
C GLU A 374 37.03 6.29 -10.07
N ALA A 375 37.93 6.78 -9.22
CA ALA A 375 37.55 7.74 -8.19
C ALA A 375 37.14 9.06 -8.85
N THR A 376 36.04 9.64 -8.38
CA THR A 376 35.56 10.90 -8.91
C THR A 376 36.55 12.02 -8.55
N PRO A 377 37.07 12.82 -9.51
CA PRO A 377 38.16 13.76 -9.25
C PRO A 377 37.88 14.77 -8.15
N THR A 378 36.65 15.30 -8.11
CA THR A 378 36.15 16.16 -7.03
C THR A 378 34.89 15.54 -6.45
N PRO A 379 35.02 14.63 -5.46
CA PRO A 379 33.89 13.83 -4.99
C PRO A 379 32.88 14.60 -4.15
N MET A 380 33.22 15.81 -3.71
CA MET A 380 32.29 16.78 -3.13
C MET A 380 32.63 18.18 -3.63
N ALA A 381 31.72 18.78 -4.39
CA ALA A 381 31.83 20.16 -4.85
C ALA A 381 31.62 21.14 -3.68
N ASP A 382 32.17 22.35 -3.79
CA ASP A 382 32.02 23.36 -2.72
C ASP A 382 30.56 23.72 -2.43
N VAL A 383 29.69 23.66 -3.44
CA VAL A 383 28.25 23.91 -3.29
C VAL A 383 27.53 22.83 -2.45
N GLU A 384 28.11 21.63 -2.35
CA GLU A 384 27.55 20.51 -1.59
C GLU A 384 27.86 20.58 -0.09
N LYS A 385 28.80 21.45 0.31
CA LYS A 385 29.21 21.62 1.73
C LYS A 385 28.25 22.49 2.54
N SER A 386 27.25 23.06 1.87
CA SER A 386 26.22 23.88 2.48
C SER A 386 24.89 23.60 1.80
N ASP A 387 23.81 23.92 2.50
CA ASP A 387 22.47 23.82 1.97
C ASP A 387 21.86 25.22 1.72
N PRO A 388 21.54 25.58 0.47
CA PRO A 388 20.93 26.88 0.17
C PRO A 388 19.61 27.11 0.90
N ASP A 389 18.84 26.06 1.20
CA ASP A 389 17.52 26.15 1.82
C ASP A 389 17.53 25.81 3.32
N ASN A 390 18.72 25.55 3.87
CA ASN A 390 18.97 25.35 5.31
C ASN A 390 18.11 24.25 5.95
N GLY A 391 17.84 23.17 5.21
CA GLY A 391 17.06 22.02 5.59
C GLY A 391 15.58 22.36 5.70
N SER A 392 15.09 23.24 4.83
CA SER A 392 13.68 23.58 4.72
C SER A 392 13.06 22.81 3.55
N PRO A 393 11.79 22.42 3.65
CA PRO A 393 11.12 21.81 2.50
C PRO A 393 10.99 22.83 1.38
N TRP A 394 10.97 22.36 0.13
CA TRP A 394 10.93 23.22 -1.07
C TRP A 394 9.66 24.05 -1.21
N ARG A 395 8.62 23.71 -0.45
CA ARG A 395 7.46 24.56 -0.16
C ARG A 395 6.95 24.26 1.25
N GLN A 396 6.09 25.13 1.77
CA GLN A 396 5.35 24.81 2.99
C GLN A 396 4.29 23.74 2.71
N PRO A 397 4.12 22.75 3.62
CA PRO A 397 2.99 21.83 3.60
C PRO A 397 1.64 22.53 3.55
N ASP A 398 0.67 21.92 2.88
CA ASP A 398 -0.72 22.35 2.95
C ASP A 398 -1.25 22.30 4.40
N SER A 399 -2.21 23.18 4.71
CA SER A 399 -2.77 23.27 6.05
C SER A 399 -3.45 21.97 6.45
N GLY A 400 -3.00 21.37 7.55
CA GLY A 400 -3.58 20.14 8.12
C GLY A 400 -2.83 18.87 7.72
N TYR A 401 -1.84 18.96 6.85
CA TYR A 401 -0.94 17.85 6.53
C TYR A 401 0.26 17.82 7.50
N ASP A 402 0.51 16.67 8.12
CA ASP A 402 1.70 16.38 8.91
C ASP A 402 2.35 15.09 8.37
N PRO A 403 3.57 15.13 7.80
CA PRO A 403 4.20 13.95 7.21
C PRO A 403 4.55 12.86 8.23
N PHE A 404 4.47 13.15 9.54
CA PHE A 404 4.74 12.21 10.62
C PHE A 404 3.47 11.63 11.27
N ASP A 405 2.29 12.13 10.92
CA ASP A 405 1.02 11.65 11.45
C ASP A 405 0.15 11.11 10.31
N PRO A 406 0.09 9.78 10.12
CA PRO A 406 -0.75 9.15 9.10
C PRO A 406 -2.23 9.51 9.21
N ALA A 407 -2.72 9.92 10.39
CA ALA A 407 -4.10 10.37 10.55
C ALA A 407 -4.41 11.66 9.78
N THR A 408 -3.38 12.40 9.36
CA THR A 408 -3.51 13.60 8.53
C THR A 408 -3.49 13.32 7.03
N PHE A 409 -3.21 12.08 6.62
CA PHE A 409 -3.07 11.75 5.20
C PHE A 409 -4.45 11.71 4.55
N ALA A 410 -4.55 12.28 3.36
CA ALA A 410 -5.76 12.29 2.57
C ALA A 410 -6.19 10.87 2.14
N ASP A 411 -7.50 10.67 2.04
CA ASP A 411 -8.09 9.39 1.68
C ASP A 411 -7.52 8.83 0.37
N GLY A 412 -7.24 7.54 0.38
CA GLY A 412 -6.61 6.84 -0.73
C GLY A 412 -5.10 7.02 -0.81
N ALA A 413 -4.46 7.77 0.08
CA ALA A 413 -3.01 7.70 0.20
C ALA A 413 -2.59 6.41 0.91
N TYR A 414 -1.36 5.96 0.64
CA TYR A 414 -0.74 4.90 1.43
C TYR A 414 -0.52 5.43 2.86
N GLY A 415 -0.84 4.65 3.89
CA GLY A 415 -0.79 5.16 5.27
C GLY A 415 -2.09 5.82 5.75
N ALA A 416 -3.00 6.19 4.84
CA ALA A 416 -4.19 6.94 5.21
C ALA A 416 -5.23 6.08 5.95
N PRO A 417 -6.06 6.70 6.82
CA PRO A 417 -7.15 6.01 7.50
C PRO A 417 -8.13 5.31 6.55
N GLN A 418 -8.31 5.86 5.34
CA GLN A 418 -9.19 5.31 4.30
C GLN A 418 -8.39 4.89 3.04
N PRO A 419 -8.64 3.69 2.47
CA PRO A 419 -7.94 3.14 1.31
C PRO A 419 -8.31 3.81 -0.03
N VAL A 420 -7.56 3.50 -1.10
CA VAL A 420 -7.85 3.94 -2.48
C VAL A 420 -9.21 3.40 -2.92
N GLY A 421 -10.11 4.27 -3.36
CA GLY A 421 -11.50 3.92 -3.66
C GLY A 421 -12.44 3.96 -2.45
N GLY A 422 -11.90 4.18 -1.24
CA GLY A 422 -12.61 4.58 -0.03
C GLY A 422 -12.71 6.10 0.03
N GLY A 423 -13.56 6.69 -0.81
CA GLY A 423 -13.97 8.07 -0.63
C GLY A 423 -15.08 8.15 0.41
N THR A 424 -14.73 8.27 1.68
CA THR A 424 -15.56 9.03 2.61
C THR A 424 -14.74 10.24 2.99
N SER A 425 -14.89 11.32 2.21
CA SER A 425 -14.61 12.64 2.72
C SER A 425 -15.25 12.76 4.09
N SER A 426 -14.44 12.73 5.15
CA SER A 426 -14.89 13.17 6.45
C SER A 426 -14.34 14.58 6.62
N PRO A 427 -15.14 15.64 6.41
CA PRO A 427 -15.13 16.61 7.48
C PRO A 427 -15.53 15.84 8.75
N ASP A 428 -14.72 16.02 9.79
CA ASP A 428 -15.09 15.94 11.21
C ASP A 428 -16.50 15.37 11.50
N PRO A 429 -16.66 14.32 12.32
CA PRO A 429 -17.99 13.86 12.79
C PRO A 429 -18.74 14.90 13.65
N ASP A 430 -18.28 16.15 13.70
CA ASP A 430 -19.07 17.30 14.14
C ASP A 430 -19.45 18.31 13.02
N SER A 431 -19.24 18.01 11.72
CA SER A 431 -19.90 18.77 10.63
C SER A 431 -19.98 18.06 9.27
N GLY A 432 -21.13 17.44 8.93
CA GLY A 432 -21.53 17.26 7.51
C GLY A 432 -22.42 16.06 7.15
N ASP A 433 -23.41 15.70 7.97
CA ASP A 433 -24.40 14.66 7.68
C ASP A 433 -25.04 14.81 6.29
N ALA A 434 -25.29 13.68 5.61
CA ALA A 434 -26.23 13.69 4.49
C ALA A 434 -27.52 14.36 4.96
N VAL A 435 -27.91 15.43 4.28
CA VAL A 435 -29.08 16.19 4.69
C VAL A 435 -30.34 15.40 4.34
N SER A 436 -31.36 15.54 5.16
CA SER A 436 -32.68 14.96 4.88
C SER A 436 -33.24 15.52 3.56
N VAL A 437 -34.20 14.83 2.93
CA VAL A 437 -34.86 15.35 1.72
C VAL A 437 -35.51 16.71 2.01
N ARG A 438 -36.08 16.91 3.20
CA ARG A 438 -36.62 18.20 3.64
C ARG A 438 -35.57 19.32 3.62
N GLU A 439 -34.36 19.05 4.09
CA GLU A 439 -33.26 20.02 4.11
C GLU A 439 -32.70 20.27 2.71
N ALA A 440 -32.61 19.22 1.87
CA ALA A 440 -32.26 19.38 0.47
C ALA A 440 -33.26 20.28 -0.26
N LEU A 441 -34.56 20.16 0.02
CA LEU A 441 -35.60 21.03 -0.56
C LEU A 441 -35.48 22.49 -0.11
N ALA A 442 -34.98 22.74 1.10
CA ALA A 442 -34.75 24.08 1.63
C ALA A 442 -33.48 24.77 1.07
N ALA A 443 -32.57 24.01 0.46
CA ALA A 443 -31.36 24.55 -0.15
C ALA A 443 -31.64 25.29 -1.47
N SER A 444 -30.81 26.31 -1.74
CA SER A 444 -30.90 27.11 -2.98
C SER A 444 -30.53 26.29 -4.21
N GLU A 445 -31.15 26.57 -5.36
CA GLU A 445 -30.70 26.01 -6.65
C GLU A 445 -29.22 26.36 -6.91
N GLY A 446 -28.48 25.42 -7.50
CA GLY A 446 -27.03 25.47 -7.68
C GLY A 446 -26.21 24.98 -6.48
N THR A 447 -26.85 24.63 -5.36
CA THR A 447 -26.15 24.09 -4.17
C THR A 447 -25.84 22.61 -4.36
N THR A 448 -24.57 22.22 -4.31
CA THR A 448 -24.16 20.81 -4.24
C THR A 448 -24.28 20.31 -2.80
N LEU A 449 -24.97 19.20 -2.61
CA LEU A 449 -25.20 18.58 -1.31
C LEU A 449 -25.36 17.06 -1.44
N THR A 450 -25.15 16.35 -0.35
CA THR A 450 -25.49 14.92 -0.23
C THR A 450 -26.81 14.79 0.48
N ALA A 451 -27.81 14.19 -0.17
CA ALA A 451 -29.12 13.95 0.40
C ALA A 451 -29.30 12.47 0.73
N ILE A 452 -30.06 12.17 1.77
CA ILE A 452 -30.50 10.82 2.12
C ILE A 452 -32.02 10.74 2.16
N GLY A 453 -32.58 9.70 1.55
CA GLY A 453 -34.03 9.50 1.48
C GLY A 453 -34.40 8.08 1.04
N ARG A 454 -35.67 7.73 1.18
CA ARG A 454 -36.19 6.44 0.74
C ARG A 454 -36.67 6.52 -0.71
N ILE A 455 -36.23 5.60 -1.56
CA ILE A 455 -36.68 5.52 -2.96
C ILE A 455 -38.16 5.13 -2.99
N THR A 456 -39.00 5.91 -3.67
CA THR A 456 -40.45 5.65 -3.75
C THR A 456 -40.92 5.14 -5.11
N ARG A 457 -40.31 5.61 -6.21
CA ARG A 457 -40.68 5.22 -7.58
C ARG A 457 -39.68 5.72 -8.62
N ALA A 458 -39.78 5.18 -9.83
CA ALA A 458 -39.14 5.76 -11.01
C ALA A 458 -39.87 7.03 -11.47
N VAL A 459 -39.12 7.96 -12.07
CA VAL A 459 -39.62 9.20 -12.66
C VAL A 459 -39.03 9.33 -14.05
N ASN A 460 -39.89 9.67 -15.03
CA ASN A 460 -39.48 9.81 -16.44
C ASN A 460 -38.77 8.55 -16.96
N ASP A 461 -39.49 7.42 -16.93
CA ASP A 461 -38.97 6.10 -17.29
C ASP A 461 -37.70 5.74 -16.50
N GLN A 462 -36.57 5.57 -17.17
CA GLN A 462 -35.30 5.18 -16.55
C GLN A 462 -34.40 6.35 -16.15
N TYR A 463 -34.81 7.59 -16.44
CA TYR A 463 -33.90 8.76 -16.38
C TYR A 463 -33.81 9.41 -15.01
N ALA A 464 -34.74 9.13 -14.10
CA ALA A 464 -34.73 9.64 -12.74
C ALA A 464 -35.46 8.70 -11.78
N LEU A 465 -35.28 8.96 -10.49
CA LEU A 465 -36.06 8.37 -9.41
C LEU A 465 -36.60 9.45 -8.47
N GLU A 466 -37.60 9.10 -7.67
CA GLU A 466 -38.11 9.95 -6.60
C GLU A 466 -37.62 9.42 -5.25
N MET A 467 -37.06 10.31 -4.43
CA MET A 467 -36.76 10.05 -3.02
C MET A 467 -37.74 10.81 -2.14
N ALA A 468 -38.25 10.14 -1.10
CA ALA A 468 -38.98 10.76 -0.02
C ALA A 468 -38.11 10.88 1.23
N ASP A 469 -38.41 11.85 2.09
CA ASP A 469 -37.76 12.00 3.39
C ASP A 469 -37.97 10.75 4.26
N LEU A 470 -36.98 10.43 5.11
CA LEU A 470 -37.05 9.23 5.95
C LEU A 470 -38.09 9.37 7.07
N ASP A 471 -38.29 10.60 7.57
CA ASP A 471 -39.22 10.90 8.66
C ASP A 471 -40.57 11.45 8.16
N ASP A 472 -40.68 11.82 6.88
CA ASP A 472 -41.89 12.43 6.30
C ASP A 472 -42.05 12.17 4.78
N ASP A 473 -42.80 11.13 4.44
CA ASP A 473 -43.08 10.68 3.06
C ASP A 473 -43.78 11.72 2.15
N SER A 474 -44.21 12.86 2.70
CA SER A 474 -44.83 13.95 1.94
C SER A 474 -43.79 14.89 1.30
N GLU A 475 -42.59 14.97 1.84
CA GLU A 475 -41.47 15.75 1.29
C GLU A 475 -40.69 14.88 0.30
N ARG A 476 -40.60 15.33 -0.96
CA ARG A 476 -40.05 14.53 -2.07
C ARG A 476 -39.17 15.33 -3.00
N ILE A 477 -38.11 14.70 -3.48
CA ILE A 477 -37.16 15.28 -4.43
C ILE A 477 -36.84 14.28 -5.55
N TYR A 478 -36.66 14.78 -6.77
CA TYR A 478 -36.21 13.94 -7.88
C TYR A 478 -34.69 13.79 -7.87
N VAL A 479 -34.19 12.64 -8.29
CA VAL A 479 -32.76 12.39 -8.50
C VAL A 479 -32.59 11.99 -9.95
N LYS A 480 -31.98 12.86 -10.75
CA LYS A 480 -31.71 12.59 -12.15
C LYS A 480 -30.53 11.63 -12.24
N LEU A 481 -30.69 10.53 -12.98
CA LEU A 481 -29.69 9.49 -13.11
C LEU A 481 -28.81 9.74 -14.34
N GLU A 482 -27.50 9.82 -14.11
CA GLU A 482 -26.51 9.84 -15.18
C GLU A 482 -26.52 8.53 -15.96
N ALA A 483 -26.01 8.55 -17.20
CA ALA A 483 -26.17 7.43 -18.12
C ALA A 483 -25.65 6.09 -17.57
N GLY A 484 -24.59 6.11 -16.75
CA GLY A 484 -24.01 4.93 -16.11
C GLY A 484 -24.83 4.38 -14.92
N ASP A 485 -25.66 5.20 -14.29
CA ASP A 485 -26.36 4.82 -13.06
C ASP A 485 -27.75 4.23 -13.32
N ARG A 486 -28.30 4.45 -14.51
CA ARG A 486 -29.67 4.03 -14.86
C ARG A 486 -29.88 2.53 -14.77
N GLU A 487 -28.85 1.74 -15.07
CA GLU A 487 -28.94 0.27 -15.00
C GLU A 487 -29.08 -0.20 -13.55
N ARG A 488 -28.40 0.46 -12.61
CA ARG A 488 -28.27 0.04 -11.21
C ARG A 488 -29.25 0.73 -10.26
N PHE A 489 -29.64 1.97 -10.55
CA PHE A 489 -30.40 2.81 -9.62
C PHE A 489 -31.77 3.23 -10.15
N SER A 490 -32.13 2.92 -11.39
CA SER A 490 -33.48 3.23 -11.87
C SER A 490 -34.51 2.22 -11.34
N PRO A 491 -35.55 2.63 -10.60
CA PRO A 491 -36.60 1.73 -10.15
C PRO A 491 -37.45 1.14 -11.30
N GLN A 492 -37.32 1.70 -12.50
CA GLN A 492 -37.94 1.15 -13.71
C GLN A 492 -37.18 -0.07 -14.22
N ASN A 493 -35.85 -0.08 -14.04
CA ASN A 493 -34.96 -1.16 -14.45
C ASN A 493 -34.79 -2.19 -13.32
N ASP A 494 -34.77 -1.75 -12.07
CA ASP A 494 -34.78 -2.60 -10.87
C ASP A 494 -35.87 -2.15 -9.87
N PRO A 495 -37.06 -2.76 -9.92
CA PRO A 495 -38.14 -2.46 -8.98
C PRO A 495 -37.82 -2.79 -7.50
N SER A 496 -36.76 -3.58 -7.21
CA SER A 496 -36.37 -3.95 -5.84
C SER A 496 -35.78 -2.79 -5.04
N LEU A 497 -35.40 -1.70 -5.73
CA LEU A 497 -34.90 -0.47 -5.13
C LEU A 497 -35.98 0.32 -4.40
N VAL A 498 -37.26 0.13 -4.75
CA VAL A 498 -38.38 0.83 -4.10
C VAL A 498 -38.46 0.39 -2.64
N GLY A 499 -38.39 1.36 -1.73
CA GLY A 499 -38.38 1.14 -0.28
C GLY A 499 -36.99 1.10 0.34
N LYS A 500 -35.92 1.02 -0.46
CA LYS A 500 -34.54 1.12 0.04
C LYS A 500 -34.15 2.56 0.33
N THR A 501 -33.20 2.75 1.24
CA THR A 501 -32.63 4.06 1.55
C THR A 501 -31.50 4.35 0.57
N LEU A 502 -31.57 5.49 -0.10
CA LEU A 502 -30.55 5.97 -1.03
C LEU A 502 -29.89 7.20 -0.43
N ARG A 503 -28.57 7.17 -0.40
CA ARG A 503 -27.73 8.35 -0.24
C ARG A 503 -27.20 8.74 -1.62
N VAL A 504 -27.26 10.02 -1.96
CA VAL A 504 -26.83 10.52 -3.26
C VAL A 504 -26.31 11.93 -3.15
N THR A 505 -25.18 12.20 -3.81
CA THR A 505 -24.66 13.57 -3.97
C THR A 505 -25.13 14.14 -5.30
N GLY A 506 -25.56 15.38 -5.30
CA GLY A 506 -25.93 16.09 -6.51
C GLY A 506 -26.10 17.58 -6.29
N THR A 507 -26.34 18.30 -7.37
CA THR A 507 -26.58 19.74 -7.34
C THR A 507 -28.08 20.02 -7.38
N ARG A 508 -28.56 20.83 -6.43
CA ARG A 508 -29.97 21.25 -6.38
C ARG A 508 -30.36 21.99 -7.64
N ASP A 509 -31.36 21.48 -8.34
CA ASP A 509 -31.90 22.07 -9.57
C ASP A 509 -33.41 21.79 -9.70
N VAL A 510 -34.00 22.03 -10.87
CA VAL A 510 -35.38 21.69 -11.24
C VAL A 510 -35.38 20.72 -12.42
N TYR A 511 -35.93 19.52 -12.19
CA TYR A 511 -36.04 18.50 -13.23
C TYR A 511 -37.52 18.29 -13.57
N ILE A 512 -37.85 18.45 -14.87
CA ILE A 512 -39.21 18.41 -15.43
C ILE A 512 -40.09 19.54 -14.86
N ASP A 513 -40.72 19.31 -13.72
CA ASP A 513 -41.69 20.19 -13.09
C ASP A 513 -41.55 20.27 -11.56
N GLY A 514 -40.47 19.71 -11.00
CA GLY A 514 -40.25 19.64 -9.56
C GLY A 514 -38.78 19.79 -9.14
N PRO A 515 -38.53 20.01 -7.83
CA PRO A 515 -37.19 20.12 -7.28
C PRO A 515 -36.41 18.80 -7.44
N SER A 516 -35.11 18.91 -7.71
CA SER A 516 -34.28 17.77 -8.05
C SER A 516 -32.81 17.86 -7.63
N LEU A 517 -32.10 16.75 -7.71
CA LEU A 517 -30.65 16.67 -7.72
C LEU A 517 -30.21 16.26 -9.13
N GLU A 518 -29.37 17.09 -9.75
CA GLU A 518 -28.74 16.86 -11.05
C GLU A 518 -27.21 16.77 -10.94
N SER A 519 -26.55 16.30 -11.99
CA SER A 519 -25.11 16.00 -11.99
C SER A 519 -24.75 15.06 -10.84
N THR A 520 -25.52 13.98 -10.72
CA THR A 520 -25.47 13.09 -9.56
C THR A 520 -24.25 12.19 -9.60
N HIS A 521 -23.69 11.91 -8.43
CA HIS A 521 -22.62 10.96 -8.20
C HIS A 521 -22.73 10.40 -6.78
N ASP A 522 -21.96 9.36 -6.46
CA ASP A 522 -21.96 8.69 -5.16
C ASP A 522 -23.36 8.19 -4.74
N LEU A 523 -24.07 7.55 -5.68
CA LEU A 523 -25.33 6.88 -5.38
C LEU A 523 -25.03 5.59 -4.61
N GLU A 524 -25.58 5.48 -3.40
CA GLU A 524 -25.37 4.34 -2.52
C GLU A 524 -26.68 3.92 -1.86
N ILE A 525 -27.03 2.63 -1.98
CA ILE A 525 -28.09 2.04 -1.17
C ILE A 525 -27.53 1.79 0.23
N VAL A 526 -28.09 2.49 1.23
CA VAL A 526 -27.71 2.37 2.64
C VAL A 526 -28.56 1.27 3.27
N ASP A 527 -28.08 0.03 3.20
CA ASP A 527 -28.74 -1.15 3.78
C ASP A 527 -28.33 -1.33 5.26
N ALA A 528 -29.31 -1.54 6.14
CA ALA A 528 -29.05 -1.93 7.52
C ALA A 528 -28.70 -3.43 7.59
N SER A 529 -27.43 -3.74 7.94
CA SER A 529 -26.86 -5.00 8.45
C SER A 529 -26.43 -6.13 7.48
N ALA A 530 -25.30 -6.76 7.84
CA ALA A 530 -24.44 -7.69 7.10
C ALA A 530 -24.78 -9.19 7.33
N GLY A 531 -24.50 -10.02 6.31
CA GLY A 531 -24.08 -11.43 6.39
C GLY A 531 -25.08 -12.48 6.92
N ASN A 532 -25.77 -13.19 6.02
CA ASN A 532 -26.52 -14.42 6.31
C ASN A 532 -25.97 -15.60 5.47
N ASP A 533 -24.91 -16.27 5.92
CA ASP A 533 -24.48 -17.58 5.37
C ASP A 533 -25.10 -18.78 6.13
N ALA A 534 -25.82 -18.54 7.23
CA ALA A 534 -26.45 -19.63 7.99
C ALA A 534 -27.64 -20.28 7.28
N GLY A 535 -28.25 -19.59 6.31
CA GLY A 535 -29.37 -20.11 5.51
C GLY A 535 -28.98 -21.33 4.66
N GLU A 536 -27.70 -21.50 4.31
CA GLU A 536 -27.23 -22.62 3.48
C GLU A 536 -27.03 -23.93 4.26
N CYS A 537 -27.04 -23.88 5.60
CA CYS A 537 -26.90 -25.04 6.47
C CYS A 537 -28.23 -25.49 7.10
N GLY A 538 -29.37 -25.04 6.53
CA GLY A 538 -30.71 -25.46 6.98
C GLY A 538 -31.22 -24.73 8.23
N ASP A 539 -30.63 -23.58 8.58
CA ASP A 539 -31.12 -22.72 9.67
C ASP A 539 -31.38 -21.28 9.20
N ASP A 540 -32.61 -21.03 8.78
CA ASP A 540 -33.05 -19.73 8.24
C ASP A 540 -32.88 -18.55 9.22
N ASN A 541 -32.70 -18.83 10.52
CA ASN A 541 -32.51 -17.82 11.57
C ASN A 541 -31.10 -17.82 12.17
N GLY A 542 -30.23 -18.73 11.73
CA GLY A 542 -28.86 -18.78 12.22
C GLY A 542 -28.05 -17.57 11.77
N VAL A 543 -26.97 -17.28 12.49
CA VAL A 543 -25.93 -16.34 12.07
C VAL A 543 -24.56 -17.02 12.12
N SER A 544 -23.57 -16.46 11.44
CA SER A 544 -22.20 -16.98 11.47
C SER A 544 -21.54 -16.81 12.85
N VAL A 545 -20.45 -17.53 13.10
CA VAL A 545 -19.64 -17.37 14.31
C VAL A 545 -19.08 -15.95 14.43
N ALA A 546 -18.67 -15.32 13.31
CA ALA A 546 -18.23 -13.93 13.33
C ALA A 546 -19.35 -12.96 13.77
N THR A 547 -20.56 -13.10 13.22
CA THR A 547 -21.71 -12.28 13.59
C THR A 547 -22.08 -12.47 15.06
N ALA A 548 -22.08 -13.72 15.52
CA ALA A 548 -22.34 -14.02 16.93
C ALA A 548 -21.28 -13.42 17.85
N ARG A 549 -20.00 -13.52 17.50
CA ARG A 549 -18.88 -12.98 18.29
C ARG A 549 -18.96 -11.46 18.42
N ALA A 550 -19.35 -10.76 17.35
CA ALA A 550 -19.47 -9.30 17.28
C ALA A 550 -20.73 -8.73 17.97
N ALA A 551 -21.74 -9.58 18.24
CA ALA A 551 -22.93 -9.15 18.94
C ALA A 551 -22.62 -8.70 20.39
N SER A 552 -23.44 -7.78 20.91
CA SER A 552 -23.33 -7.32 22.30
C SER A 552 -23.69 -8.45 23.28
N ASN A 553 -23.06 -8.47 24.45
CA ASN A 553 -23.43 -9.42 25.51
C ASN A 553 -24.91 -9.29 25.87
N GLY A 554 -25.57 -10.43 26.04
CA GLY A 554 -27.02 -10.54 26.27
C GLY A 554 -27.86 -10.71 24.99
N THR A 555 -27.27 -10.59 23.80
CA THR A 555 -28.00 -10.81 22.53
C THR A 555 -28.35 -12.28 22.35
N SER A 556 -29.62 -12.57 22.03
CA SER A 556 -30.09 -13.92 21.73
C SER A 556 -29.89 -14.22 20.24
N LEU A 557 -29.22 -15.33 19.92
CA LEU A 557 -28.83 -15.69 18.57
C LEU A 557 -28.87 -17.21 18.37
N ASP A 558 -29.25 -17.64 17.18
CA ASP A 558 -28.95 -18.98 16.67
C ASP A 558 -27.61 -18.89 15.91
N VAL A 559 -26.68 -19.81 16.14
CA VAL A 559 -25.30 -19.71 15.62
C VAL A 559 -24.91 -21.00 14.91
N VAL A 560 -24.41 -20.88 13.68
CA VAL A 560 -23.92 -22.01 12.88
C VAL A 560 -22.40 -21.94 12.77
N GLY A 561 -21.72 -23.08 12.97
CA GLY A 561 -20.26 -23.16 12.86
C GLY A 561 -19.73 -24.58 12.99
N ARG A 562 -18.43 -24.75 12.76
CA ARG A 562 -17.73 -26.04 12.81
C ARG A 562 -17.06 -26.25 14.16
N VAL A 563 -17.20 -27.43 14.76
CA VAL A 563 -16.56 -27.73 16.05
C VAL A 563 -15.05 -27.95 15.88
N ILE A 564 -14.23 -27.23 16.63
CA ILE A 564 -12.76 -27.28 16.56
C ILE A 564 -12.18 -28.16 17.68
N GLU A 565 -12.51 -27.86 18.94
CA GLU A 565 -11.90 -28.51 20.11
C GLU A 565 -12.77 -28.41 21.36
N GLY A 566 -12.42 -29.16 22.40
CA GLY A 566 -13.04 -29.06 23.72
C GLY A 566 -12.44 -27.90 24.53
N VAL A 567 -13.28 -27.22 25.31
CA VAL A 567 -12.85 -26.13 26.21
C VAL A 567 -13.33 -26.44 27.61
N ASN A 568 -12.42 -26.45 28.59
CA ASN A 568 -12.71 -26.80 29.98
C ASN A 568 -13.52 -28.10 30.07
N ASP A 569 -12.94 -29.21 29.65
CA ASP A 569 -13.67 -30.46 29.48
C ASP A 569 -14.37 -30.97 30.77
N PRO A 570 -15.61 -31.50 30.67
CA PRO A 570 -16.43 -31.69 29.47
C PRO A 570 -17.44 -30.55 29.24
N TYR A 571 -17.16 -29.32 29.69
CA TYR A 571 -18.17 -28.28 29.91
C TYR A 571 -18.44 -27.36 28.72
N ALA A 572 -17.52 -27.25 27.76
CA ALA A 572 -17.70 -26.39 26.58
C ALA A 572 -16.98 -26.96 25.34
N MET A 573 -17.32 -26.40 24.18
CA MET A 573 -16.63 -26.65 22.90
C MET A 573 -16.30 -25.32 22.22
N ARG A 574 -15.25 -25.27 21.41
CA ARG A 574 -14.95 -24.13 20.54
C ARG A 574 -15.53 -24.38 19.16
N MET A 575 -16.31 -23.43 18.65
CA MET A 575 -16.80 -23.40 17.28
C MET A 575 -16.00 -22.39 16.46
N GLY A 576 -15.64 -22.77 15.24
CA GLY A 576 -15.07 -21.90 14.22
C GLY A 576 -16.11 -21.52 13.18
N ASP A 577 -15.88 -20.38 12.54
CA ASP A 577 -16.65 -19.95 11.39
C ASP A 577 -16.48 -20.94 10.21
N LEU A 578 -17.49 -21.02 9.34
CA LEU A 578 -17.45 -21.94 8.20
C LEU A 578 -16.54 -21.45 7.07
N THR A 579 -16.50 -20.14 6.87
CA THR A 579 -15.76 -19.49 5.78
C THR A 579 -14.67 -18.52 6.28
N GLY A 580 -14.53 -18.38 7.60
CA GLY A 580 -13.60 -17.43 8.25
C GLY A 580 -12.79 -18.06 9.39
N SER A 581 -11.98 -17.24 10.05
CA SER A 581 -11.10 -17.66 11.16
C SER A 581 -11.67 -17.35 12.56
N ALA A 582 -12.84 -16.72 12.64
CA ALA A 582 -13.47 -16.37 13.91
C ALA A 582 -13.81 -17.64 14.71
N THR A 583 -13.60 -17.58 16.02
CA THR A 583 -14.03 -18.66 16.92
C THR A 583 -14.86 -18.12 18.07
N ILE A 584 -15.76 -18.95 18.59
CA ILE A 584 -16.58 -18.66 19.77
C ILE A 584 -16.70 -19.92 20.63
N VAL A 585 -16.72 -19.74 21.95
CA VAL A 585 -16.93 -20.85 22.89
C VAL A 585 -18.43 -21.11 23.03
N VAL A 586 -18.84 -22.37 23.09
CA VAL A 586 -20.23 -22.76 23.39
C VAL A 586 -20.24 -23.56 24.66
N LYS A 587 -20.88 -23.01 25.70
CA LYS A 587 -21.01 -23.66 26.99
C LYS A 587 -22.13 -24.69 26.94
N LEU A 588 -21.80 -25.94 27.24
CA LEU A 588 -22.71 -27.07 27.08
C LEU A 588 -23.53 -27.31 28.36
N GLU A 589 -24.84 -27.39 28.17
CA GLU A 589 -25.77 -27.82 29.21
C GLU A 589 -25.57 -29.29 29.56
N SER A 590 -25.97 -29.69 30.78
CA SER A 590 -25.59 -30.99 31.35
C SER A 590 -26.01 -32.20 30.50
N ASP A 591 -27.12 -32.08 29.77
CA ASP A 591 -27.68 -33.06 28.86
C ASP A 591 -27.02 -33.06 27.46
N GLN A 592 -26.41 -31.95 27.05
CA GLN A 592 -25.70 -31.81 25.76
C GLN A 592 -24.30 -32.43 25.80
N ARG A 593 -23.65 -32.45 26.96
CA ARG A 593 -22.23 -32.87 27.11
C ARG A 593 -21.94 -34.28 26.66
N GLY A 594 -22.92 -35.19 26.68
CA GLY A 594 -22.71 -36.57 26.23
C GLY A 594 -22.43 -36.67 24.74
N MET A 595 -23.06 -35.81 23.93
CA MET A 595 -22.99 -35.83 22.47
C MET A 595 -22.08 -34.74 21.90
N TYR A 596 -22.04 -33.56 22.52
CA TYR A 596 -21.39 -32.38 21.94
C TYR A 596 -20.08 -31.96 22.61
N SER A 597 -19.70 -32.57 23.75
CA SER A 597 -18.37 -32.33 24.32
C SER A 597 -17.33 -33.19 23.60
N PRO A 598 -16.27 -32.61 23.01
CA PRO A 598 -15.20 -33.37 22.37
C PRO A 598 -14.51 -34.38 23.31
N ALA A 599 -14.49 -34.13 24.63
CA ALA A 599 -13.96 -35.09 25.60
C ALA A 599 -14.82 -36.35 25.76
N ASN A 600 -16.15 -36.24 25.61
CA ASN A 600 -17.08 -37.37 25.75
C ASN A 600 -17.43 -38.00 24.39
N ASN A 601 -17.42 -37.21 23.32
CA ASN A 601 -17.62 -37.63 21.94
C ASN A 601 -16.56 -36.98 21.04
N PRO A 602 -15.36 -37.57 20.91
CA PRO A 602 -14.31 -37.02 20.06
C PRO A 602 -14.69 -36.90 18.58
N GLY A 603 -15.69 -37.67 18.12
CA GLY A 603 -16.18 -37.63 16.74
C GLY A 603 -17.04 -36.42 16.40
N ILE A 604 -17.33 -35.53 17.36
CA ILE A 604 -18.00 -34.26 17.08
C ILE A 604 -17.04 -33.19 16.52
N VAL A 605 -15.73 -33.37 16.70
CA VAL A 605 -14.74 -32.47 16.09
C VAL A 605 -14.87 -32.55 14.58
N ASP A 606 -14.76 -31.40 13.93
CA ASP A 606 -14.95 -31.18 12.50
C ASP A 606 -16.40 -31.24 11.98
N GLU A 607 -17.37 -31.65 12.80
CA GLU A 607 -18.79 -31.57 12.45
C GLU A 607 -19.30 -30.12 12.47
N THR A 608 -20.22 -29.79 11.56
CA THR A 608 -20.94 -28.51 11.58
C THR A 608 -22.18 -28.63 12.44
N VAL A 609 -22.38 -27.66 13.33
CA VAL A 609 -23.51 -27.62 14.26
C VAL A 609 -24.25 -26.29 14.19
N SER A 610 -25.57 -26.34 14.33
CA SER A 610 -26.41 -25.19 14.68
C SER A 610 -26.68 -25.20 16.18
N VAL A 611 -26.40 -24.08 16.84
CA VAL A 611 -26.64 -23.81 18.25
C VAL A 611 -27.82 -22.85 18.33
N ARG A 612 -28.96 -23.32 18.86
CA ARG A 612 -30.21 -22.54 18.88
C ARG A 612 -30.54 -22.02 20.28
N GLY A 613 -31.14 -20.83 20.31
CA GLY A 613 -31.60 -20.18 21.54
C GLY A 613 -30.47 -19.72 22.46
N GLY A 614 -29.25 -19.59 21.93
CA GLY A 614 -28.09 -19.20 22.72
C GLY A 614 -28.05 -17.69 23.00
N GLN A 615 -27.40 -17.32 24.10
CA GLN A 615 -27.16 -15.92 24.47
C GLN A 615 -25.67 -15.61 24.44
N ARG A 616 -25.30 -14.50 23.78
CA ARG A 616 -23.94 -14.01 23.73
C ARG A 616 -23.44 -13.59 25.12
N ASP A 617 -22.36 -14.20 25.62
CA ASP A 617 -21.79 -13.91 26.95
C ASP A 617 -20.28 -14.25 27.02
N GLU A 618 -19.61 -14.09 28.17
CA GLU A 618 -18.20 -14.46 28.35
C GLU A 618 -18.01 -15.70 29.22
N TYR A 619 -17.33 -16.70 28.69
CA TYR A 619 -16.96 -17.92 29.42
C TYR A 619 -15.45 -18.00 29.58
N ALA A 620 -14.98 -18.01 30.83
CA ALA A 620 -13.55 -18.04 31.17
C ALA A 620 -12.72 -16.90 30.52
N GLY A 621 -13.34 -15.74 30.29
CA GLY A 621 -12.68 -14.57 29.68
C GLY A 621 -12.69 -14.57 28.14
N GLU A 622 -13.42 -15.48 27.52
CA GLU A 622 -13.56 -15.57 26.07
C GLU A 622 -15.00 -15.34 25.62
N ALA A 623 -15.15 -14.83 24.39
CA ALA A 623 -16.44 -14.73 23.72
C ALA A 623 -17.13 -16.10 23.67
N SER A 624 -18.38 -16.16 24.13
CA SER A 624 -19.14 -17.40 24.22
C SER A 624 -20.62 -17.25 23.91
N ILE A 625 -21.25 -18.40 23.65
CA ILE A 625 -22.69 -18.61 23.66
C ILE A 625 -23.04 -19.47 24.88
N GLU A 626 -23.90 -18.93 25.74
CA GLU A 626 -24.41 -19.58 26.95
C GLU A 626 -25.94 -19.73 26.91
N SER A 627 -26.51 -20.46 27.87
CA SER A 627 -27.96 -20.71 27.95
C SER A 627 -28.53 -21.33 26.67
N VAL A 628 -27.81 -22.30 26.10
CA VAL A 628 -28.14 -22.94 24.82
C VAL A 628 -29.35 -23.86 24.97
N ASP A 629 -30.42 -23.58 24.23
CA ASP A 629 -31.63 -24.39 24.24
C ASP A 629 -31.42 -25.75 23.55
N SER A 630 -30.75 -25.78 22.40
CA SER A 630 -30.48 -27.01 21.66
C SER A 630 -29.30 -26.89 20.70
N ILE A 631 -28.71 -28.04 20.34
CA ILE A 631 -27.62 -28.14 19.36
C ILE A 631 -27.98 -29.26 18.38
N GLU A 632 -27.82 -29.03 17.09
CA GLU A 632 -28.06 -30.01 16.04
C GLU A 632 -26.87 -30.09 15.09
N ILE A 633 -26.46 -31.31 14.69
CA ILE A 633 -25.47 -31.47 13.60
C ILE A 633 -26.20 -31.18 12.30
N VAL A 634 -25.68 -30.24 11.51
CA VAL A 634 -26.26 -29.84 10.24
C VAL A 634 -25.32 -30.20 9.10
N GLN A 635 -25.89 -30.37 7.90
CA GLN A 635 -25.13 -30.56 6.68
C GLN A 635 -25.32 -29.29 5.85
N CYS A 636 -24.21 -28.64 5.52
CA CYS A 636 -24.23 -27.49 4.62
C CYS A 636 -24.09 -28.00 3.18
N ASP A 637 -24.98 -27.58 2.30
CA ASP A 637 -24.81 -27.84 0.87
C ASP A 637 -23.69 -26.92 0.36
N GLY A 638 -22.57 -27.49 -0.08
CA GLY A 638 -21.36 -26.73 -0.45
C GLY A 638 -21.29 -26.28 -1.90
#